data_AF-A0A4R5ESM3-F1
#
_entry.id   AF-A0A4R5ESM3-F1
#
_cell.length_a   1.000
_cell.length_b   1.000
_cell.length_c   1.000
_cell.angle_alpha   90.00
_cell.angle_beta   90.00
_cell.angle_gamma   90.00
#
_symmetry.space_group_name_H-M   'P 1'
#
loop_
_entity.id
_entity.type
_entity.pdbx_description
1 polymer ?
#
loop_
_entity_poly.entity_id
_entity_poly.type
_entity_poly.pdbx_seq_one_letter_code
_entity_poly.pdbx_strand_id
1 'polypeptide(L)' 'MRSGRWMLVAWLIVGTLAAGQRDYYTRFDGSCATIATIGITWASGPLNYIGLNPTADCKVPQPSE' A
#
# COMPACT_ATOMS: atom_id res chain seq x y z
N MET A 1 7.49 25.53 -0.23
CA MET A 1 8.20 24.23 -0.28
C MET A 1 8.52 23.61 1.10
N ARG A 2 8.51 24.35 2.22
CA ARG A 2 8.91 23.80 3.54
C ARG A 2 7.92 22.80 4.17
N SER A 3 6.65 22.86 3.78
CA SER A 3 5.56 22.06 4.37
C SER A 3 5.40 20.67 3.73
N GLY A 4 5.81 20.50 2.46
CA GLY A 4 5.60 19.25 1.72
C GLY A 4 6.32 18.06 2.36
N ARG A 5 7.49 18.29 2.98
CA ARG A 5 8.23 17.26 3.71
C ARG A 5 7.42 16.66 4.86
N TRP A 6 6.73 17.49 5.63
CA TRP A 6 5.93 17.02 6.77
C TRP A 6 4.69 16.25 6.31
N MET A 7 4.08 16.68 5.20
CA MET A 7 2.99 15.94 4.56
C MET A 7 3.45 14.54 4.12
N LEU A 8 4.63 14.44 3.48
CA LEU A 8 5.22 13.15 3.10
C LEU A 8 5.57 12.27 4.32
N VAL A 9 6.06 12.85 5.41
CA VAL A 9 6.33 12.08 6.63
C VAL A 9 5.04 11.50 7.21
N ALA A 10 3.98 12.32 7.33
CA ALA A 10 2.67 11.84 7.79
C ALA A 10 2.11 10.74 6.87
N TRP A 11 2.28 10.90 5.56
CA TRP A 11 1.92 9.93 4.52
C TRP A 11 2.58 8.56 4.76
N LEU A 12 3.90 8.55 4.96
CA LEU A 12 4.68 7.33 5.19
C LEU A 12 4.33 6.66 6.53
N ILE A 13 4.06 7.44 7.58
CA ILE A 13 3.64 6.91 8.88
C ILE A 13 2.31 6.19 8.74
N VAL A 14 1.31 6.82 8.12
CA VAL A 14 -0.02 6.20 7.90
C VAL A 14 0.10 4.93 7.05
N GLY A 15 0.88 4.97 5.96
CA GLY A 15 1.14 3.80 5.13
C GLY A 15 1.79 2.63 5.88
N THR A 16 2.75 2.94 6.76
CA THR A 16 3.42 1.95 7.61
C THR A 16 2.44 1.32 8.60
N LEU A 17 1.62 2.13 9.27
CA LEU A 17 0.60 1.63 10.20
C LEU A 17 -0.47 0.78 9.49
N ALA A 18 -0.86 1.12 8.26
CA ALA A 18 -1.84 0.36 7.49
C ALA A 18 -1.29 -1.02 7.05
N ALA A 19 -0.03 -1.07 6.61
CA ALA A 19 0.62 -2.34 6.28
C ALA A 19 0.84 -3.22 7.53
N GLY A 20 1.13 -2.61 8.68
CA GLY A 20 1.22 -3.31 9.96
C GLY A 20 -0.12 -3.90 10.42
N GLN A 21 -1.22 -3.15 10.30
CA GLN A 21 -2.57 -3.65 10.62
C GLN A 21 -3.04 -4.81 9.74
N ARG A 22 -2.44 -4.99 8.56
CA ARG A 22 -2.70 -6.11 7.65
C ARG A 22 -1.72 -7.27 7.83
N ASP A 23 -0.91 -7.25 8.88
CA ASP A 23 0.10 -8.27 9.18
C ASP A 23 1.15 -8.48 8.06
N TYR A 24 1.35 -7.49 7.18
CA TYR A 24 2.30 -7.60 6.07
C TYR A 24 3.76 -7.66 6.52
N TYR A 25 4.04 -7.27 7.76
CA TYR A 25 5.38 -7.35 8.35
C TYR A 25 5.66 -8.70 9.05
N THR A 26 4.62 -9.46 9.38
CA THR A 26 4.73 -10.66 10.22
C THR A 26 5.29 -11.86 9.45
N ARG A 27 5.07 -11.91 8.12
CA ARG A 27 5.62 -12.93 7.22
C ARG A 27 6.36 -12.30 6.04
N PHE A 28 7.35 -11.46 6.36
CA PHE A 28 8.16 -10.84 5.32
C PHE A 28 9.17 -11.83 4.73
N ASP A 29 8.89 -12.33 3.54
CA ASP A 29 9.75 -13.24 2.76
C ASP A 29 10.66 -12.49 1.77
N GLY A 30 10.52 -11.16 1.67
CA GLY A 30 11.33 -10.32 0.78
C GLY A 30 11.05 -10.52 -0.71
N SER A 31 10.00 -11.23 -1.09
CA SER A 31 9.65 -11.41 -2.50
C SER A 31 9.19 -10.10 -3.14
N CYS A 32 9.33 -10.03 -4.48
CA CYS A 32 8.84 -8.90 -5.27
C CYS A 32 7.36 -8.62 -5.01
N ALA A 33 6.56 -9.68 -4.82
CA ALA A 33 5.14 -9.56 -4.48
C ALA A 33 4.94 -8.86 -3.12
N THR A 34 5.61 -9.34 -2.07
CA THR A 34 5.48 -8.76 -0.72
C THR A 34 5.94 -7.30 -0.67
N ILE A 35 7.08 -6.99 -1.30
CA ILE A 35 7.59 -5.62 -1.38
C ILE A 35 6.62 -4.73 -2.18
N ALA A 36 6.11 -5.22 -3.31
CA ALA A 36 5.13 -4.49 -4.11
C ALA A 36 3.83 -4.24 -3.33
N THR A 37 3.32 -5.23 -2.58
CA THR A 37 2.12 -5.09 -1.75
C THR A 37 2.29 -4.01 -0.69
N ILE A 38 3.43 -3.99 0.01
CA ILE A 38 3.72 -2.97 1.02
C ILE A 38 3.83 -1.58 0.36
N GLY A 39 4.54 -1.47 -0.76
CA GLY A 39 4.69 -0.22 -1.50
C GLY A 39 3.36 0.33 -2.03
N ILE A 40 2.51 -0.52 -2.60
CA ILE A 40 1.17 -0.12 -3.05
C ILE A 40 0.28 0.26 -1.86
N THR A 41 0.44 -0.37 -0.70
CA THR A 41 -0.30 0.01 0.52
C THR A 41 0.07 1.42 0.98
N TRP A 42 1.35 1.78 0.91
CA TRP A 42 1.82 3.14 1.21
C TRP A 42 1.29 4.18 0.24
N ALA A 43 1.16 3.83 -1.04
CA ALA A 43 0.62 4.75 -2.06
C ALA A 43 -0.92 4.85 -2.02
N SER A 44 -1.61 3.72 -1.90
CA SER A 44 -3.07 3.63 -1.97
C SER A 44 -3.77 4.23 -0.77
N GLY A 45 -3.24 4.03 0.45
CA GLY A 45 -3.88 4.56 1.67
C GLY A 45 -4.12 6.07 1.56
N PRO A 46 -3.10 6.86 1.24
CA PRO A 46 -3.27 8.29 1.09
C PRO A 46 -4.01 8.75 -0.16
N LEU A 47 -3.89 8.02 -1.28
CA LEU A 47 -4.71 8.28 -2.46
C LEU A 47 -6.20 8.19 -2.08
N ASN A 48 -6.58 7.19 -1.27
CA ASN A 48 -7.94 7.05 -0.76
C ASN A 48 -8.35 8.23 0.13
N TYR A 49 -7.46 8.73 1.00
CA TYR A 49 -7.74 9.91 1.82
C TYR A 49 -7.96 11.20 1.02
N ILE A 50 -7.39 11.30 -0.19
CA ILE A 50 -7.65 12.41 -1.11
C ILE A 50 -8.76 12.10 -2.13
N GLY A 51 -9.52 11.01 -1.92
CA GLY A 51 -10.70 10.66 -2.72
C GLY A 51 -10.41 9.90 -4.02
N LEU A 52 -9.15 9.54 -4.27
CA LEU A 52 -8.77 8.67 -5.37
C LEU A 52 -8.92 7.23 -4.89
N ASN A 53 -9.84 6.46 -5.48
CA ASN A 53 -10.05 5.05 -5.18
C ASN A 53 -9.30 4.18 -6.22
N PRO A 54 -8.01 3.85 -6.01
CA PRO A 54 -7.23 3.11 -6.99
C PRO A 54 -7.69 1.65 -7.05
N THR A 55 -8.35 1.29 -8.15
CA THR A 55 -8.70 -0.10 -8.47
C THR A 55 -7.69 -0.65 -9.47
N ALA A 56 -7.25 -1.89 -9.25
CA ALA A 56 -6.43 -2.61 -10.24
C ALA A 56 -7.33 -3.58 -11.02
N ASP A 57 -7.32 -3.48 -12.34
CA ASP A 57 -7.97 -4.45 -13.22
C ASP A 57 -7.10 -5.71 -13.30
N CYS A 58 -7.42 -6.72 -12.49
CA CYS A 58 -6.74 -8.01 -12.51
C CYS A 58 -7.60 -9.04 -13.25
N LYS A 59 -7.10 -9.54 -14.38
CA LYS A 59 -7.67 -10.72 -15.04
C LYS A 59 -7.28 -11.96 -14.26
N VAL A 60 -8.11 -12.37 -13.30
CA VAL A 60 -7.93 -13.64 -12.60
C VAL A 60 -8.28 -14.81 -13.52
N PRO A 61 -7.45 -15.86 -13.60
CA PRO A 61 -7.78 -17.06 -14.36
C PRO A 61 -9.00 -17.74 -13.73
N GLN A 62 -9.89 -18.28 -14.57
CA GLN A 62 -11.05 -19.04 -14.09
C GLN A 62 -10.55 -20.30 -13.37
N PRO A 63 -11.10 -20.66 -12.19
CA PRO A 63 -10.76 -21.91 -11.53
C PRO A 63 -11.00 -23.06 -12.51
N SER A 64 -10.00 -23.91 -12.70
CA SER A 64 -10.20 -25.19 -13.37
C SER A 64 -10.78 -26.14 -12.33
N GLU A 65 -11.96 -26.69 -12.60
CA GLU A 65 -12.55 -27.76 -11.78
C GLU A 65 -11.74 -29.06 -11.86
#